data_AF-A0A1V2P8F9-F1
#
_entry.id   AF-A0A1V2P8F9-F1
#
_cell.length_a   1.000
_cell.length_b   1.000
_cell.length_c   1.000
_cell.angle_alpha   90.00
_cell.angle_beta   90.00
_cell.angle_gamma   90.00
#
_symmetry.space_group_name_H-M   'P 1'
#
loop_
_entity.id
_entity.type
_entity.pdbx_description
1 polymer ?
#
loop_
_entity_poly.entity_id
_entity_poly.type
_entity_poly.pdbx_seq_one_letter_code
_entity_poly.pdbx_strand_id
1 'polypeptide(L)'
;MSDQQWGPPGQYPPPQGPPPGQYPQQYYNAPQPGPQYNAPAPGYNAPPPGYYAPPPSQYAAPPYGPGQQGFGWGPLPPQPAKKRGPALVLLAVVGGLVVLAAVVLGVGFAAGGDESTTTPPVAQPSTEPTFVDTPTASVPTATTAPPATRPATTRPPTTRPTQKPAPVLTPWQIASANKLYRVGTQPSVGCRESRAGLGNQANSTAYYRSLKACMDRAWRRQVTAAGHRFRSPGLLTIATNGTSPCGTALDALAFYCPMNHTMYMKADLDIKYWRQSQTFSRAVASHAAAHEYGHALQEMTGILRASRRLSYNAPTQAAALEMARRKELQASCFGNLFLGANKNSYGIRGALRTQWLYVVNNTGDRAGSPRDHGSTRNHGFWSRRAFDRPNLAVCNTFTAPSSQVS
;
A
#
# COMPACT_ATOMS: atom_id res chain seq x y z
N MET A 1 -10.17 -11.90 -8.85
CA MET A 1 -9.61 -11.63 -7.50
C MET A 1 -8.20 -11.09 -7.70
N SER A 2 -7.61 -10.45 -6.69
CA SER A 2 -6.17 -10.15 -6.64
C SER A 2 -5.54 -11.27 -5.82
N ASP A 3 -4.72 -12.12 -6.42
CA ASP A 3 -4.26 -13.34 -5.78
C ASP A 3 -2.73 -13.28 -5.59
N GLN A 4 -2.29 -12.94 -4.38
CA GLN A 4 -0.87 -12.97 -4.03
C GLN A 4 -0.49 -14.36 -3.51
N GLN A 5 0.23 -15.14 -4.31
CA GLN A 5 0.79 -16.42 -3.87
C GLN A 5 2.26 -16.25 -3.42
N TRP A 6 2.69 -16.99 -2.39
CA TRP A 6 4.06 -16.94 -1.83
C TRP A 6 4.65 -18.33 -1.68
N GLY A 7 5.91 -18.49 -2.08
CA GLY A 7 6.69 -19.70 -1.82
C GLY A 7 7.42 -19.48 -0.50
N PRO A 8 7.54 -20.50 0.37
CA PRO A 8 8.41 -20.39 1.54
C PRO A 8 9.85 -20.10 1.09
N PRO A 9 10.68 -19.42 1.89
CA PRO A 9 12.11 -19.36 1.62
C PRO A 9 12.64 -20.80 1.50
N GLY A 10 13.32 -21.09 0.39
CA GLY A 10 14.21 -22.24 0.32
C GLY A 10 15.18 -22.15 1.50
N GLN A 11 15.50 -23.30 2.10
CA GLN A 11 16.38 -23.41 3.26
C GLN A 11 17.78 -22.89 2.92
N TYR A 12 18.00 -21.58 3.02
CA TYR A 12 19.31 -20.99 3.10
C TYR A 12 19.47 -20.44 4.51
N PRO A 13 20.50 -20.85 5.26
CA PRO A 13 20.76 -20.27 6.56
C PRO A 13 20.93 -18.76 6.42
N PRO A 14 20.55 -17.97 7.44
CA PRO A 14 20.76 -16.53 7.41
C PRO A 14 22.25 -16.25 7.12
N PRO A 15 22.59 -15.23 6.32
CA PRO A 15 23.97 -14.77 6.24
C PRO A 15 24.42 -14.46 7.66
N GLN A 16 25.35 -15.26 8.16
CA GLN A 16 26.01 -14.98 9.42
C GLN A 16 26.72 -13.64 9.22
N GLY A 17 26.29 -12.62 9.97
CA GLY A 17 27.10 -11.40 10.07
C GLY A 17 28.48 -11.79 10.58
N PRO A 18 29.54 -11.05 10.20
CA PRO A 18 30.86 -11.32 10.73
C PRO A 18 30.81 -11.26 12.27
N PRO A 19 31.53 -12.15 12.98
CA PRO A 19 31.54 -12.18 14.43
C PRO A 19 31.98 -10.82 14.99
N PRO A 20 31.40 -10.37 16.13
CA PRO A 20 31.79 -9.11 16.74
C PRO A 20 33.25 -9.18 17.20
N GLY A 21 34.12 -8.37 16.60
CA GLY A 21 35.50 -8.25 17.09
C GLY A 21 36.61 -7.95 16.08
N GLN A 22 36.34 -7.76 14.78
CA GLN A 22 37.40 -7.37 13.85
C GLN A 22 37.02 -6.13 13.02
N TYR A 23 37.56 -4.99 13.43
CA TYR A 23 37.73 -3.83 12.55
C TYR A 23 39.14 -3.85 11.98
N PRO A 24 39.32 -3.72 10.66
CA PRO A 24 40.50 -3.06 10.14
C PRO A 24 40.14 -1.72 9.50
N GLN A 25 40.67 -0.68 10.15
CA GLN A 25 41.23 0.57 9.62
C GLN A 25 40.74 1.15 8.28
N GLN A 26 40.32 2.41 8.38
CA GLN A 26 40.13 3.36 7.30
C GLN A 26 41.41 3.55 6.48
N TYR A 27 41.32 3.57 5.15
CA TYR A 27 42.27 4.33 4.32
C TYR A 27 41.53 5.06 3.19
N TYR A 28 41.87 6.34 3.06
CA TYR A 28 41.35 7.33 2.13
C TYR A 28 42.17 7.29 0.83
N ASN A 29 41.48 7.45 -0.31
CA ASN A 29 41.88 7.93 -1.65
C ASN A 29 43.33 7.78 -2.17
N ALA A 30 43.48 7.15 -3.36
CA ALA A 30 43.97 7.79 -4.61
C ALA A 30 43.98 6.79 -5.81
N PRO A 31 43.87 7.26 -7.08
CA PRO A 31 43.71 6.41 -8.27
C PRO A 31 44.98 6.29 -9.14
N GLN A 32 45.16 5.18 -9.87
CA GLN A 32 45.94 4.99 -11.13
C GLN A 32 46.05 3.46 -11.45
N PRO A 33 46.60 2.99 -12.59
CA PRO A 33 46.23 3.19 -13.99
C PRO A 33 46.04 1.82 -14.72
N GLY A 34 45.42 1.82 -15.92
CA GLY A 34 45.34 0.62 -16.77
C GLY A 34 46.59 0.37 -17.64
N PRO A 35 46.80 -0.86 -18.12
CA PRO A 35 47.52 -1.11 -19.38
C PRO A 35 46.72 -2.08 -20.29
N GLN A 36 46.41 -1.70 -21.54
CA GLN A 36 47.21 -1.82 -22.78
C GLN A 36 47.32 -3.24 -23.38
N TYR A 37 46.79 -3.34 -24.61
CA TYR A 37 46.89 -4.45 -25.54
C TYR A 37 48.33 -4.66 -26.04
N ASN A 38 48.70 -5.91 -26.31
CA ASN A 38 49.59 -6.27 -27.43
C ASN A 38 49.41 -7.76 -27.81
N ALA A 39 49.28 -8.01 -29.11
CA ALA A 39 49.45 -9.32 -29.75
C ALA A 39 50.88 -9.43 -30.31
N PRO A 40 51.39 -10.63 -30.66
CA PRO A 40 51.33 -11.08 -32.06
C PRO A 40 51.13 -12.60 -32.30
N ALA A 41 50.85 -12.93 -33.57
CA ALA A 41 50.50 -14.21 -34.24
C ALA A 41 51.75 -15.09 -34.58
N PRO A 42 51.74 -16.13 -35.48
CA PRO A 42 50.65 -16.77 -36.26
C PRO A 42 50.70 -18.32 -36.37
N GLY A 43 49.62 -18.95 -36.87
CA GLY A 43 49.58 -20.37 -37.23
C GLY A 43 48.48 -20.70 -38.24
N TYR A 44 48.90 -21.28 -39.37
CA TYR A 44 48.21 -21.49 -40.66
C TYR A 44 46.98 -22.42 -40.65
N ASN A 45 45.93 -22.08 -41.41
CA ASN A 45 45.43 -22.86 -42.56
C ASN A 45 44.17 -22.21 -43.19
N ALA A 46 44.16 -22.16 -44.53
CA ALA A 46 43.12 -21.58 -45.39
C ALA A 46 42.30 -22.69 -46.12
N PRO A 47 41.18 -22.36 -46.80
CA PRO A 47 39.96 -23.20 -46.95
C PRO A 47 39.71 -23.74 -48.39
N PRO A 48 38.51 -24.30 -48.69
CA PRO A 48 37.95 -24.34 -50.04
C PRO A 48 36.58 -23.60 -50.20
N PRO A 49 36.10 -23.39 -51.46
CA PRO A 49 35.48 -22.12 -51.88
C PRO A 49 34.03 -22.19 -52.43
N GLY A 50 33.43 -21.01 -52.66
CA GLY A 50 32.26 -20.77 -53.54
C GLY A 50 31.20 -19.88 -52.85
N TYR A 51 30.54 -18.88 -53.45
CA TYR A 51 30.41 -18.37 -54.82
C TYR A 51 30.02 -16.88 -54.78
N TYR A 52 30.59 -16.09 -55.71
CA TYR A 52 30.09 -14.89 -56.40
C TYR A 52 29.31 -13.77 -55.67
N ALA A 53 29.88 -12.57 -55.73
CA ALA A 53 29.21 -11.28 -55.56
C ALA A 53 29.07 -10.56 -56.93
N PRO A 54 27.99 -9.77 -57.14
CA PRO A 54 27.95 -8.66 -58.10
C PRO A 54 27.79 -7.28 -57.40
N PRO A 55 27.96 -6.15 -58.14
CA PRO A 55 28.73 -4.96 -57.72
C PRO A 55 27.94 -3.86 -56.99
N PRO A 56 28.62 -2.86 -56.37
CA PRO A 56 27.98 -1.84 -55.55
C PRO A 56 27.36 -0.72 -56.39
N SER A 57 26.08 -0.42 -56.13
CA SER A 57 25.41 0.78 -56.61
C SER A 57 25.65 1.95 -55.65
N GLN A 58 25.93 3.09 -56.27
CA GLN A 58 26.45 4.30 -55.67
C GLN A 58 25.27 5.25 -55.44
N TYR A 59 24.93 5.54 -54.20
CA TYR A 59 24.16 6.74 -53.85
C TYR A 59 24.77 7.36 -52.61
N ALA A 60 25.44 8.49 -52.83
CA ALA A 60 26.04 9.33 -51.82
C ALA A 60 24.96 10.01 -50.96
N ALA A 61 25.16 9.98 -49.65
CA ALA A 61 24.47 10.87 -48.70
C ALA A 61 25.44 11.99 -48.27
N PRO A 62 24.98 13.25 -48.15
CA PRO A 62 25.84 14.37 -47.77
C PRO A 62 26.13 14.41 -46.25
N PRO A 63 27.20 15.12 -45.82
CA PRO A 63 27.80 14.97 -44.50
C PRO A 63 27.14 15.86 -43.45
N TYR A 64 26.96 15.33 -42.23
CA TYR A 64 26.80 16.14 -41.03
C TYR A 64 28.00 15.95 -40.11
N GLY A 65 28.66 17.08 -39.81
CA GLY A 65 29.78 17.21 -38.90
C GLY A 65 29.39 17.07 -37.41
N PRO A 66 30.36 17.21 -36.50
CA PRO A 66 30.36 16.52 -35.22
C PRO A 66 29.83 17.34 -34.03
N GLY A 67 29.24 16.61 -33.06
CA GLY A 67 29.41 16.88 -31.63
C GLY A 67 28.42 17.81 -30.94
N GLN A 68 27.40 17.23 -30.30
CA GLN A 68 26.76 17.79 -29.10
C GLN A 68 26.44 16.66 -28.10
N GLN A 69 27.45 16.39 -27.26
CA GLN A 69 27.42 16.21 -25.81
C GLN A 69 26.17 15.61 -25.14
N GLY A 70 26.40 14.48 -24.48
CA GLY A 70 25.46 13.80 -23.60
C GLY A 70 25.17 14.54 -22.30
N PHE A 71 23.98 14.31 -21.77
CA PHE A 71 23.49 14.85 -20.51
C PHE A 71 24.18 14.17 -19.32
N GLY A 72 25.32 14.73 -18.92
CA GLY A 72 25.97 14.48 -17.62
C GLY A 72 25.28 15.25 -16.49
N TRP A 73 25.18 14.60 -15.33
CA TRP A 73 24.72 15.20 -14.08
C TRP A 73 25.76 16.20 -13.56
N GLY A 74 25.39 17.48 -13.46
CA GLY A 74 26.21 18.50 -12.79
C GLY A 74 26.14 18.41 -11.26
N PRO A 75 27.16 18.90 -10.54
CA PRO A 75 27.18 18.92 -9.08
C PRO A 75 26.12 19.87 -8.50
N LEU A 76 25.51 19.45 -7.38
CA LEU A 76 24.51 20.21 -6.64
C LEU A 76 25.08 21.56 -6.14
N PRO A 77 24.28 22.64 -6.10
CA PRO A 77 24.70 23.91 -5.54
C PRO A 77 25.02 23.80 -4.04
N PRO A 78 25.97 24.59 -3.52
CA PRO A 78 26.38 24.53 -2.12
C PRO A 78 25.22 24.92 -1.18
N GLN A 79 25.03 24.13 -0.12
CA GLN A 79 24.03 24.43 0.91
C GLN A 79 24.48 25.66 1.74
N PRO A 80 23.56 26.57 2.11
CA PRO A 80 23.88 27.66 3.02
C PRO A 80 24.24 27.12 4.41
N ALA A 81 25.26 27.70 5.03
CA ALA A 81 25.79 27.30 6.33
C ALA A 81 24.71 27.32 7.44
N LYS A 82 24.61 26.22 8.20
CA LYS A 82 23.75 26.12 9.38
C LYS A 82 24.19 27.11 10.46
N LYS A 83 23.42 28.18 10.67
CA LYS A 83 23.50 29.01 11.88
C LYS A 83 23.03 28.18 13.08
N ARG A 84 23.90 28.00 14.09
CA ARG A 84 23.53 27.40 15.38
C ARG A 84 22.76 28.44 16.20
N GLY A 85 21.45 28.27 16.31
CA GLY A 85 20.59 29.00 17.26
C GLY A 85 20.61 28.36 18.66
N PRO A 86 20.16 29.06 19.70
CA PRO A 86 20.48 28.73 21.09
C PRO A 86 19.63 27.55 21.58
N ALA A 87 20.21 26.35 21.54
CA ALA A 87 19.63 25.13 22.12
C ALA A 87 19.65 25.11 23.67
N LEU A 88 20.04 26.20 24.33
CA LEU A 88 20.19 26.28 25.78
C LEU A 88 18.96 26.80 26.54
N VAL A 89 17.93 27.34 25.86
CA VAL A 89 16.74 27.88 26.55
C VAL A 89 15.63 26.84 26.74
N LEU A 90 15.58 25.77 25.93
CA LEU A 90 14.55 24.73 26.00
C LEU A 90 14.74 23.73 27.15
N LEU A 91 15.96 23.55 27.68
CA LEU A 91 16.22 22.65 28.81
C LEU A 91 15.74 23.22 30.16
N ALA A 92 15.70 24.55 30.31
CA ALA A 92 15.22 25.19 31.54
C ALA A 92 13.69 25.09 31.71
N VAL A 93 12.94 25.15 30.60
CA VAL A 93 11.46 25.08 30.63
C VAL A 93 10.97 23.67 30.94
N VAL A 94 11.64 22.64 30.42
CA VAL A 94 11.27 21.23 30.69
C VAL A 94 11.65 20.82 32.12
N GLY A 95 12.80 21.30 32.64
CA GLY A 95 13.19 21.07 34.03
C GLY A 95 12.22 21.70 35.05
N GLY A 96 11.75 22.92 34.78
CA GLY A 96 10.80 23.62 35.65
C GLY A 96 9.43 22.93 35.76
N LEU A 97 8.93 22.34 34.67
CA LEU A 97 7.63 21.65 34.65
C LEU A 97 7.63 20.32 35.41
N VAL A 98 8.77 19.60 35.43
CA VAL A 98 8.89 18.32 36.16
C VAL A 98 8.92 18.55 37.68
N VAL A 99 9.57 19.62 38.14
CA VAL A 99 9.60 19.98 39.57
C VAL A 99 8.22 20.43 40.06
N LEU A 100 7.44 21.16 39.24
CA LEU A 100 6.10 21.59 39.61
C LEU A 100 5.10 20.42 39.71
N ALA A 101 5.23 19.41 38.85
CA ALA A 101 4.39 18.21 38.90
C ALA A 101 4.68 17.32 40.13
N ALA A 102 5.93 17.28 40.60
CA ALA A 102 6.30 16.51 41.80
C ALA A 102 5.74 17.13 43.09
N VAL A 103 5.59 18.46 43.15
CA VAL A 103 5.03 19.16 44.31
C VAL A 103 3.51 19.01 44.40
N VAL A 104 2.81 18.90 43.27
CA VAL A 104 1.33 18.70 43.24
C VAL A 104 0.94 17.26 43.60
N LEU A 105 1.82 16.27 43.43
CA LEU A 105 1.57 14.87 43.82
C LEU A 105 2.00 14.54 45.25
N GLY A 106 2.70 15.44 45.95
CA GLY A 106 3.21 15.24 47.31
C GLY A 106 2.28 15.72 48.44
N VAL A 107 1.21 16.45 48.13
CA VAL A 107 0.26 16.99 49.13
C VAL A 107 -1.14 16.49 48.80
N GLY A 108 -1.38 15.21 49.08
CA GLY A 108 -2.64 14.52 48.81
C GLY A 108 -2.90 13.42 49.85
N PHE A 109 -2.98 13.85 51.10
CA PHE A 109 -3.72 13.25 52.22
C PHE A 109 -3.75 11.72 52.39
N ALA A 110 -3.10 11.31 53.48
CA ALA A 110 -3.45 10.14 54.28
C ALA A 110 -4.85 10.32 54.93
N ALA A 111 -5.74 9.36 54.66
CA ALA A 111 -6.91 8.90 55.43
C ALA A 111 -7.53 7.78 54.56
N GLY A 112 -7.54 6.49 54.93
CA GLY A 112 -8.09 5.91 56.15
C GLY A 112 -9.47 5.30 55.81
N GLY A 113 -9.63 3.97 55.94
CA GLY A 113 -10.94 3.32 55.92
C GLY A 113 -11.01 2.02 55.12
N ASP A 114 -10.84 0.89 55.81
CA ASP A 114 -11.31 -0.42 55.40
C ASP A 114 -12.85 -0.45 55.39
N GLU A 115 -13.48 -0.92 54.31
CA GLU A 115 -14.86 -1.41 54.39
C GLU A 115 -15.06 -2.59 53.44
N SER A 116 -15.14 -3.78 54.06
CA SER A 116 -15.66 -5.00 53.46
C SER A 116 -17.17 -4.86 53.29
N THR A 117 -17.71 -5.11 52.10
CA THR A 117 -19.16 -5.36 51.96
C THR A 117 -19.42 -6.46 50.94
N THR A 118 -19.58 -7.66 51.52
CA THR A 118 -20.54 -8.73 51.23
C THR A 118 -21.39 -8.66 49.96
N THR A 119 -21.17 -9.63 49.09
CA THR A 119 -22.04 -10.08 48.00
C THR A 119 -23.31 -10.76 48.51
N PRO A 120 -24.51 -10.46 47.98
CA PRO A 120 -25.65 -11.37 48.04
C PRO A 120 -25.81 -12.19 46.73
N PRO A 121 -26.21 -13.48 46.79
CA PRO A 121 -26.56 -14.27 45.60
C PRO A 121 -28.08 -14.19 45.30
N VAL A 122 -28.51 -14.93 44.27
CA VAL A 122 -29.91 -15.27 43.86
C VAL A 122 -30.49 -14.33 42.78
N ALA A 123 -31.13 -14.74 41.67
CA ALA A 123 -31.61 -16.01 41.11
C ALA A 123 -31.63 -15.94 39.57
N GLN A 124 -31.56 -17.11 38.91
CA GLN A 124 -31.99 -17.29 37.52
C GLN A 124 -33.52 -17.37 37.44
N PRO A 125 -34.10 -17.00 36.28
CA PRO A 125 -35.18 -17.80 35.73
C PRO A 125 -34.92 -18.19 34.27
N SER A 126 -35.11 -19.49 34.01
CA SER A 126 -35.38 -20.07 32.70
C SER A 126 -36.89 -20.01 32.45
N THR A 127 -37.33 -19.63 31.25
CA THR A 127 -38.51 -20.22 30.58
C THR A 127 -38.55 -19.83 29.10
N GLU A 128 -38.97 -20.80 28.29
CA GLU A 128 -39.22 -20.85 26.85
C GLU A 128 -40.19 -19.79 26.28
N PRO A 129 -40.28 -19.67 24.93
CA PRO A 129 -41.01 -18.59 24.27
C PRO A 129 -42.52 -18.88 24.19
N THR A 130 -43.33 -17.90 24.60
CA THR A 130 -44.77 -17.88 24.34
C THR A 130 -45.05 -17.05 23.09
N PHE A 131 -45.61 -17.69 22.06
CA PHE A 131 -46.28 -17.03 20.94
C PHE A 131 -47.47 -16.23 21.48
N VAL A 132 -47.60 -14.95 21.11
CA VAL A 132 -48.81 -14.18 21.36
C VAL A 132 -49.18 -13.39 20.11
N ASP A 133 -50.42 -13.58 19.71
CA ASP A 133 -51.06 -13.06 18.51
C ASP A 133 -51.20 -11.53 18.48
N THR A 134 -51.20 -11.04 17.25
CA THR A 134 -51.47 -9.66 16.82
C THR A 134 -52.87 -9.19 17.23
N PRO A 135 -53.03 -7.94 17.70
CA PRO A 135 -54.28 -7.21 17.52
C PRO A 135 -54.12 -6.08 16.49
N THR A 136 -54.95 -6.17 15.46
CA THR A 136 -55.29 -5.13 14.49
C THR A 136 -55.69 -3.84 15.19
N ALA A 137 -54.98 -2.75 14.94
CA ALA A 137 -55.36 -1.41 15.37
C ALA A 137 -56.09 -0.67 14.25
N SER A 138 -57.34 -0.31 14.52
CA SER A 138 -58.26 0.46 13.68
C SER A 138 -57.81 1.92 13.53
N VAL A 139 -57.87 2.44 12.31
CA VAL A 139 -57.56 3.84 11.95
C VAL A 139 -58.75 4.75 12.31
N PRO A 140 -58.56 5.91 12.98
CA PRO A 140 -59.61 6.91 13.09
C PRO A 140 -59.66 7.83 11.86
N THR A 141 -60.87 8.00 11.32
CA THR A 141 -61.20 8.93 10.22
C THR A 141 -61.18 10.37 10.73
N ALA A 142 -60.35 11.22 10.13
CA ALA A 142 -60.37 12.66 10.36
C ALA A 142 -61.00 13.37 9.15
N THR A 143 -62.13 14.05 9.39
CA THR A 143 -62.83 14.91 8.45
C THR A 143 -62.11 16.26 8.35
N THR A 144 -61.64 16.62 7.16
CA THR A 144 -60.97 17.90 6.89
C THR A 144 -61.89 18.80 6.07
N ALA A 145 -62.19 19.99 6.59
CA ALA A 145 -62.94 21.05 5.91
C ALA A 145 -62.14 21.65 4.73
N PRO A 146 -62.80 22.24 3.71
CA PRO A 146 -62.11 22.82 2.56
C PRO A 146 -61.39 24.13 2.93
N PRO A 147 -60.15 24.39 2.44
CA PRO A 147 -59.48 25.66 2.63
C PRO A 147 -59.97 26.73 1.65
N ALA A 148 -60.11 27.96 2.14
CA ALA A 148 -60.44 29.15 1.35
C ALA A 148 -59.32 29.51 0.35
N THR A 149 -59.71 29.81 -0.88
CA THR A 149 -58.85 30.18 -2.00
C THR A 149 -58.31 31.61 -1.84
N ARG A 150 -56.98 31.75 -1.68
CA ARG A 150 -56.28 33.03 -1.86
C ARG A 150 -55.58 33.03 -3.23
N PRO A 151 -55.71 34.05 -4.08
CA PRO A 151 -55.01 34.10 -5.36
C PRO A 151 -53.50 34.21 -5.14
N ALA A 152 -52.75 33.21 -5.59
CA ALA A 152 -51.30 33.26 -5.65
C ALA A 152 -50.89 34.04 -6.89
N THR A 153 -50.25 35.19 -6.70
CA THR A 153 -49.55 35.92 -7.77
C THR A 153 -48.41 35.05 -8.31
N THR A 154 -48.54 34.61 -9.56
CA THR A 154 -47.53 33.83 -10.27
C THR A 154 -46.33 34.71 -10.62
N ARG A 155 -45.22 34.50 -9.91
CA ARG A 155 -43.92 35.02 -10.32
C ARG A 155 -43.39 34.18 -11.48
N PRO A 156 -43.00 34.77 -12.62
CA PRO A 156 -42.50 34.00 -13.75
C PRO A 156 -41.25 33.19 -13.38
N PRO A 157 -41.10 31.96 -13.92
CA PRO A 157 -40.00 31.08 -13.57
C PRO A 157 -38.69 31.69 -14.05
N THR A 158 -37.79 31.99 -13.12
CA THR A 158 -36.39 32.27 -13.44
C THR A 158 -35.77 31.04 -14.09
N THR A 159 -35.40 31.17 -15.37
CA THR A 159 -34.67 30.15 -16.13
C THR A 159 -33.31 29.91 -15.46
N ARG A 160 -33.17 28.79 -14.75
CA ARG A 160 -31.87 28.34 -14.25
C ARG A 160 -31.02 27.96 -15.46
N PRO A 161 -29.80 28.52 -15.63
CA PRO A 161 -28.93 28.12 -16.73
C PRO A 161 -28.71 26.61 -16.68
N THR A 162 -29.00 25.92 -17.78
CA THR A 162 -28.70 24.50 -17.95
C THR A 162 -27.19 24.31 -17.85
N GLN A 163 -26.73 23.82 -16.69
CA GLN A 163 -25.33 23.55 -16.46
C GLN A 163 -24.91 22.42 -17.41
N LYS A 164 -23.99 22.70 -18.34
CA LYS A 164 -23.43 21.71 -19.28
C LYS A 164 -23.03 20.45 -18.48
N PRO A 165 -23.49 19.24 -18.87
CA PRO A 165 -23.08 18.01 -18.20
C PRO A 165 -21.56 17.91 -18.16
N ALA A 166 -21.00 17.58 -17.00
CA ALA A 166 -19.57 17.38 -16.86
C ALA A 166 -19.09 16.29 -17.85
N PRO A 167 -17.91 16.44 -18.49
CA PRO A 167 -17.40 15.43 -19.40
C PRO A 167 -17.27 14.06 -18.71
N VAL A 168 -17.77 13.01 -19.35
CA VAL A 168 -17.59 11.63 -18.88
C VAL A 168 -16.14 11.22 -19.16
N LEU A 169 -15.38 10.94 -18.10
CA LEU A 169 -13.97 10.53 -18.22
C LEU A 169 -13.87 9.10 -18.77
N THR A 170 -12.88 8.88 -19.65
CA THR A 170 -12.53 7.52 -20.12
C THR A 170 -11.91 6.70 -18.98
N PRO A 171 -11.94 5.35 -19.06
CA PRO A 171 -11.22 4.50 -18.11
C PRO A 171 -9.73 4.87 -17.97
N TRP A 172 -9.07 5.17 -19.10
CA TRP A 172 -7.68 5.61 -19.07
C TRP A 172 -7.49 6.91 -18.29
N GLN A 173 -8.35 7.92 -18.50
CA GLN A 173 -8.28 9.19 -17.76
C GLN A 173 -8.51 8.99 -16.25
N ILE A 174 -9.45 8.11 -15.87
CA ILE A 174 -9.71 7.78 -14.45
C ILE A 174 -8.48 7.16 -13.80
N ALA A 175 -7.80 6.24 -14.49
CA ALA A 175 -6.65 5.50 -13.93
C ALA A 175 -5.35 6.32 -13.95
N SER A 176 -5.08 7.04 -15.05
CA SER A 176 -3.81 7.76 -15.28
C SER A 176 -3.79 9.18 -14.71
N ALA A 177 -4.94 9.84 -14.56
CA ALA A 177 -5.04 11.23 -14.11
C ALA A 177 -5.88 11.38 -12.83
N ASN A 178 -5.99 10.32 -12.03
CA ASN A 178 -6.75 10.33 -10.79
C ASN A 178 -6.29 11.46 -9.84
N LYS A 179 -7.24 12.15 -9.21
CA LYS A 179 -6.94 13.25 -8.27
C LYS A 179 -6.16 12.78 -7.05
N LEU A 180 -6.23 11.50 -6.69
CA LEU A 180 -5.49 10.92 -5.57
C LEU A 180 -3.97 11.16 -5.69
N TYR A 181 -3.40 11.11 -6.89
CA TYR A 181 -1.97 11.33 -7.11
C TYR A 181 -1.50 12.75 -6.77
N ARG A 182 -2.42 13.72 -6.68
CA ARG A 182 -2.12 15.14 -6.42
C ARG A 182 -2.32 15.55 -4.96
N VAL A 183 -2.81 14.64 -4.12
CA VAL A 183 -3.04 14.92 -2.68
C VAL A 183 -1.72 15.12 -1.93
N GLY A 184 -0.63 14.51 -2.41
CA GLY A 184 0.72 14.71 -1.89
C GLY A 184 1.15 13.64 -0.88
N THR A 185 1.87 14.07 0.15
CA THR A 185 2.53 13.17 1.12
C THR A 185 1.53 12.53 2.07
N GLN A 186 1.63 11.21 2.23
CA GLN A 186 0.92 10.42 3.21
C GLN A 186 1.51 10.65 4.61
N PRO A 187 0.77 11.30 5.53
CA PRO A 187 1.24 11.53 6.89
C PRO A 187 1.24 10.23 7.70
N SER A 188 2.12 10.18 8.70
CA SER A 188 2.04 9.16 9.74
C SER A 188 0.76 9.35 10.56
N VAL A 189 0.13 8.25 10.97
CA VAL A 189 -1.00 8.27 11.93
C VAL A 189 -0.63 7.64 13.26
N GLY A 190 0.68 7.56 13.54
CA GLY A 190 1.19 6.93 14.76
C GLY A 190 0.78 5.47 14.88
N CYS A 191 0.62 4.75 13.75
CA CYS A 191 0.17 3.36 13.80
C CYS A 191 1.18 2.51 14.56
N ARG A 192 0.70 1.79 15.58
CA ARG A 192 1.47 0.80 16.34
C ARG A 192 1.05 -0.58 15.89
N GLU A 193 2.02 -1.47 15.72
CA GLU A 193 1.72 -2.87 15.43
C GLU A 193 1.00 -3.54 16.59
N SER A 194 0.06 -4.44 16.26
CA SER A 194 -0.68 -5.22 17.25
C SER A 194 0.23 -6.18 18.01
N ARG A 195 -0.03 -6.33 19.31
CA ARG A 195 0.65 -7.30 20.19
C ARG A 195 -0.01 -8.68 20.20
N ALA A 196 -1.15 -8.87 19.51
CA ALA A 196 -1.86 -10.15 19.50
C ALA A 196 -1.04 -11.30 18.88
N GLY A 197 -0.08 -10.99 18.00
CA GLY A 197 0.67 -11.99 17.24
C GLY A 197 -0.19 -12.66 16.15
N LEU A 198 0.35 -13.70 15.52
CA LEU A 198 -0.26 -14.38 14.36
C LEU A 198 -0.31 -15.91 14.55
N GLY A 199 -0.24 -16.38 15.81
CA GLY A 199 -0.14 -17.80 16.13
C GLY A 199 -1.45 -18.60 16.10
N ASN A 200 -2.60 -17.93 15.99
CA ASN A 200 -3.92 -18.54 15.81
C ASN A 200 -4.87 -17.55 15.11
N GLN A 201 -6.04 -18.02 14.67
CA GLN A 201 -7.00 -17.21 13.89
C GLN A 201 -7.54 -16.00 14.66
N ALA A 202 -7.84 -16.13 15.96
CA ALA A 202 -8.35 -15.02 16.77
C ALA A 202 -7.29 -13.91 16.89
N ASN A 203 -6.03 -14.28 17.09
CA ASN A 203 -4.91 -13.35 17.15
C ASN A 203 -4.67 -12.69 15.79
N SER A 204 -4.69 -13.43 14.68
CA SER A 204 -4.61 -12.85 13.33
C SER A 204 -5.77 -11.89 13.06
N THR A 205 -6.99 -12.22 13.50
CA THR A 205 -8.15 -11.31 13.40
C THR A 205 -7.89 -10.01 14.14
N ALA A 206 -7.40 -10.08 15.38
CA ALA A 206 -7.07 -8.89 16.18
C ALA A 206 -5.92 -8.09 15.56
N TYR A 207 -4.90 -8.76 15.00
CA TYR A 207 -3.80 -8.13 14.27
C TYR A 207 -4.32 -7.30 13.09
N TYR A 208 -5.10 -7.93 12.20
CA TYR A 208 -5.62 -7.26 11.02
C TYR A 208 -6.65 -6.17 11.34
N ARG A 209 -7.49 -6.35 12.36
CA ARG A 209 -8.42 -5.29 12.81
C ARG A 209 -7.66 -4.04 13.25
N SER A 210 -6.59 -4.20 14.03
CA SER A 210 -5.74 -3.08 14.46
C SER A 210 -5.05 -2.40 13.28
N LEU A 211 -4.44 -3.18 12.39
CA LEU A 211 -3.73 -2.67 11.22
C LEU A 211 -4.70 -1.94 10.25
N LYS A 212 -5.87 -2.52 10.00
CA LYS A 212 -6.92 -1.90 9.20
C LYS A 212 -7.42 -0.59 9.82
N ALA A 213 -7.63 -0.53 11.13
CA ALA A 213 -8.03 0.70 11.80
C ALA A 213 -6.98 1.81 11.63
N CYS A 214 -5.68 1.47 11.60
CA CYS A 214 -4.65 2.44 11.22
C CYS A 214 -4.79 2.92 9.78
N MET A 215 -5.01 2.00 8.82
CA MET A 215 -5.18 2.35 7.42
C MET A 215 -6.44 3.21 7.21
N ASP A 216 -7.52 2.95 7.94
CA ASP A 216 -8.73 3.77 7.93
C ASP A 216 -8.46 5.21 8.36
N ARG A 217 -7.68 5.42 9.43
CA ARG A 217 -7.24 6.77 9.83
C ARG A 217 -6.30 7.38 8.80
N ALA A 218 -5.39 6.57 8.26
CA ALA A 218 -4.35 7.03 7.36
C ALA A 218 -4.89 7.45 5.99
N TRP A 219 -5.96 6.85 5.49
CA TRP A 219 -6.44 7.08 4.13
C TRP A 219 -7.69 7.93 4.00
N ARG A 220 -8.48 8.07 5.08
CA ARG A 220 -9.71 8.87 5.08
C ARG A 220 -9.49 10.27 4.53
N ARG A 221 -8.48 10.98 5.05
CA ARG A 221 -8.20 12.38 4.64
C ARG A 221 -7.88 12.47 3.14
N GLN A 222 -7.17 11.49 2.59
CA GLN A 222 -6.57 11.53 1.27
C GLN A 222 -7.59 11.18 0.21
N VAL A 223 -8.39 10.14 0.47
CA VAL A 223 -9.53 9.79 -0.37
C VAL A 223 -10.51 10.97 -0.43
N THR A 224 -10.82 11.58 0.71
CA THR A 224 -11.71 12.77 0.75
C THR A 224 -11.08 13.99 0.08
N ALA A 225 -9.79 14.27 0.29
CA ALA A 225 -9.09 15.39 -0.37
C ALA A 225 -9.02 15.22 -1.90
N ALA A 226 -9.02 13.98 -2.40
CA ALA A 226 -9.12 13.67 -3.82
C ALA A 226 -10.55 13.84 -4.38
N GLY A 227 -11.54 14.16 -3.53
CA GLY A 227 -12.94 14.32 -3.91
C GLY A 227 -13.73 13.01 -3.97
N HIS A 228 -13.23 11.94 -3.36
CA HIS A 228 -13.90 10.64 -3.29
C HIS A 228 -14.51 10.39 -1.92
N ARG A 229 -15.53 9.52 -1.87
CA ARG A 229 -16.13 9.08 -0.60
C ARG A 229 -15.25 8.00 0.02
N PHE A 230 -14.75 8.27 1.23
CA PHE A 230 -14.08 7.24 2.01
C PHE A 230 -15.10 6.23 2.55
N ARG A 231 -14.80 4.94 2.39
CA ARG A 231 -15.47 3.85 3.07
C ARG A 231 -14.42 2.87 3.56
N SER A 232 -14.57 2.43 4.80
CA SER A 232 -13.70 1.41 5.36
C SER A 232 -14.04 0.05 4.74
N PRO A 233 -13.05 -0.75 4.26
CA PRO A 233 -13.32 -2.09 3.78
C PRO A 233 -13.85 -3.00 4.90
N GLY A 234 -14.56 -4.07 4.56
CA GLY A 234 -14.75 -5.20 5.46
C GLY A 234 -13.42 -5.91 5.72
N LEU A 235 -13.39 -6.76 6.74
CA LEU A 235 -12.25 -7.63 7.03
C LEU A 235 -12.74 -9.00 7.49
N LEU A 236 -12.26 -10.06 6.85
CA LEU A 236 -12.55 -11.43 7.23
C LEU A 236 -11.27 -12.27 7.21
N THR A 237 -10.98 -12.95 8.31
CA THR A 237 -9.88 -13.91 8.39
C THR A 237 -10.39 -15.31 8.16
N ILE A 238 -9.81 -16.00 7.19
CA ILE A 238 -10.19 -17.36 6.81
C ILE A 238 -9.12 -18.32 7.32
N ALA A 239 -9.51 -19.39 8.02
CA ALA A 239 -8.59 -20.45 8.45
C ALA A 239 -8.66 -21.73 7.59
N THR A 240 -9.66 -21.84 6.70
CA THR A 240 -9.87 -22.99 5.80
C THR A 240 -10.34 -22.50 4.42
N ASN A 241 -10.94 -23.37 3.59
CA ASN A 241 -11.56 -22.95 2.33
C ASN A 241 -12.79 -22.08 2.62
N GLY A 242 -12.61 -20.76 2.64
CA GLY A 242 -13.68 -19.78 2.77
C GLY A 242 -14.24 -19.39 1.42
N THR A 243 -15.56 -19.22 1.35
CA THR A 243 -16.24 -18.67 0.19
C THR A 243 -16.35 -17.14 0.31
N SER A 244 -16.19 -16.46 -0.81
CA SER A 244 -16.48 -15.03 -0.95
C SER A 244 -17.46 -14.82 -2.10
N PRO A 245 -18.14 -13.66 -2.18
CA PRO A 245 -18.91 -13.30 -3.37
C PRO A 245 -18.07 -13.20 -4.65
N CYS A 246 -16.74 -13.19 -4.53
CA CYS A 246 -15.81 -13.19 -5.66
C CYS A 246 -15.32 -14.59 -6.05
N GLY A 247 -15.74 -15.65 -5.34
CA GLY A 247 -15.27 -17.03 -5.52
C GLY A 247 -14.63 -17.63 -4.27
N THR A 248 -14.11 -18.85 -4.40
CA THR A 248 -13.37 -19.56 -3.33
C THR A 248 -11.88 -19.22 -3.39
N ALA A 249 -11.31 -18.87 -2.25
CA ALA A 249 -9.91 -18.45 -2.15
C ALA A 249 -9.00 -19.66 -1.89
N LEU A 250 -8.66 -20.38 -2.95
CA LEU A 250 -7.90 -21.61 -2.82
C LEU A 250 -6.42 -21.32 -2.51
N ASP A 251 -5.77 -20.38 -3.21
CA ASP A 251 -4.29 -20.29 -3.19
C ASP A 251 -3.68 -18.92 -2.80
N ALA A 252 -4.47 -17.86 -2.62
CA ALA A 252 -3.97 -16.51 -2.33
C ALA A 252 -3.81 -16.24 -0.82
N LEU A 253 -2.69 -15.68 -0.35
CA LEU A 253 -2.51 -15.29 1.06
C LEU A 253 -3.58 -14.31 1.57
N ALA A 254 -4.00 -13.43 0.67
CA ALA A 254 -5.02 -12.46 0.91
C ALA A 254 -5.62 -12.08 -0.44
N PHE A 255 -6.84 -11.56 -0.41
CA PHE A 255 -7.45 -10.97 -1.59
C PHE A 255 -8.51 -9.94 -1.17
N TYR A 256 -8.74 -8.99 -2.04
CA TYR A 256 -9.79 -8.00 -1.91
C TYR A 256 -10.96 -8.34 -2.84
N CYS A 257 -12.17 -8.40 -2.27
CA CYS A 257 -13.38 -8.66 -3.05
C CYS A 257 -14.17 -7.37 -3.28
N PRO A 258 -14.22 -6.84 -4.52
CA PRO A 258 -14.97 -5.61 -4.80
C PRO A 258 -16.50 -5.77 -4.73
N MET A 259 -17.02 -7.00 -4.76
CA MET A 259 -18.47 -7.25 -4.70
C MET A 259 -19.07 -6.91 -3.33
N ASN A 260 -18.28 -7.07 -2.26
CA ASN A 260 -18.69 -6.72 -0.89
C ASN A 260 -17.68 -5.81 -0.18
N HIS A 261 -16.70 -5.27 -0.92
CA HIS A 261 -15.70 -4.33 -0.43
C HIS A 261 -14.96 -4.84 0.80
N THR A 262 -14.52 -6.11 0.78
CA THR A 262 -13.95 -6.80 1.94
C THR A 262 -12.56 -7.35 1.64
N MET A 263 -11.65 -7.15 2.58
CA MET A 263 -10.34 -7.80 2.61
C MET A 263 -10.47 -9.17 3.28
N TYR A 264 -9.98 -10.19 2.60
CA TYR A 264 -9.93 -11.55 3.11
C TYR A 264 -8.49 -11.94 3.38
N MET A 265 -8.18 -12.40 4.59
CA MET A 265 -6.82 -12.71 5.03
C MET A 265 -6.71 -14.19 5.44
N LYS A 266 -5.74 -14.94 4.91
CA LYS A 266 -5.54 -16.36 5.23
C LYS A 266 -4.76 -16.55 6.54
N ALA A 267 -5.51 -16.75 7.62
CA ALA A 267 -4.95 -16.95 8.96
C ALA A 267 -4.16 -18.25 9.08
N ASP A 268 -4.50 -19.30 8.33
CA ASP A 268 -3.74 -20.56 8.28
C ASP A 268 -2.30 -20.34 7.80
N LEU A 269 -2.10 -19.49 6.79
CA LEU A 269 -0.77 -19.16 6.29
C LEU A 269 0.00 -18.25 7.25
N ASP A 270 -0.69 -17.31 7.91
CA ASP A 270 -0.09 -16.51 8.99
C ASP A 270 0.45 -17.39 10.12
N ILE A 271 -0.36 -18.38 10.55
CA ILE A 271 -0.02 -19.35 11.61
C ILE A 271 1.16 -20.22 11.17
N LYS A 272 1.14 -20.71 9.91
CA LYS A 272 2.24 -21.49 9.34
C LYS A 272 3.55 -20.69 9.38
N TYR A 273 3.54 -19.46 8.89
CA TYR A 273 4.72 -18.61 8.90
C TYR A 273 5.12 -18.22 10.32
N TRP A 274 4.17 -18.04 11.24
CA TRP A 274 4.45 -17.69 12.63
C TRP A 274 5.26 -18.78 13.34
N ARG A 275 4.92 -20.05 13.07
CA ARG A 275 5.66 -21.21 13.59
C ARG A 275 7.09 -21.29 13.05
N GLN A 276 7.33 -20.80 11.84
CA GLN A 276 8.66 -20.82 11.21
C GLN A 276 9.50 -19.60 11.63
N SER A 277 8.92 -18.41 11.56
CA SER A 277 9.55 -17.14 11.92
C SER A 277 8.48 -16.09 12.18
N GLN A 278 8.33 -15.71 13.45
CA GLN A 278 7.37 -14.68 13.87
C GLN A 278 7.59 -13.34 13.13
N THR A 279 8.85 -12.96 12.90
CA THR A 279 9.20 -11.74 12.19
C THR A 279 8.86 -11.81 10.71
N PHE A 280 9.04 -12.97 10.07
CA PHE A 280 8.63 -13.18 8.67
C PHE A 280 7.10 -13.13 8.53
N SER A 281 6.38 -13.83 9.41
CA SER A 281 4.90 -13.79 9.45
C SER A 281 4.37 -12.36 9.59
N ARG A 282 4.95 -11.55 10.49
CA ARG A 282 4.61 -10.13 10.63
C ARG A 282 4.89 -9.31 9.36
N ALA A 283 6.02 -9.54 8.69
CA ALA A 283 6.34 -8.84 7.45
C ALA A 283 5.36 -9.19 6.33
N VAL A 284 5.01 -10.47 6.20
CA VAL A 284 4.03 -10.96 5.22
C VAL A 284 2.65 -10.41 5.52
N ALA A 285 2.15 -10.56 6.75
CA ALA A 285 0.82 -10.11 7.14
C ALA A 285 0.63 -8.60 6.95
N SER A 286 1.60 -7.80 7.40
CA SER A 286 1.54 -6.34 7.24
C SER A 286 1.59 -5.90 5.77
N HIS A 287 2.42 -6.55 4.95
CA HIS A 287 2.48 -6.27 3.52
C HIS A 287 1.20 -6.67 2.78
N ALA A 288 0.69 -7.90 3.01
CA ALA A 288 -0.52 -8.41 2.38
C ALA A 288 -1.75 -7.55 2.73
N ALA A 289 -1.96 -7.25 4.01
CA ALA A 289 -3.09 -6.41 4.42
C ALA A 289 -2.99 -4.99 3.82
N ALA A 290 -1.78 -4.42 3.75
CA ALA A 290 -1.59 -3.10 3.16
C ALA A 290 -1.81 -3.11 1.63
N HIS A 291 -1.44 -4.19 0.95
CA HIS A 291 -1.71 -4.41 -0.48
C HIS A 291 -3.22 -4.51 -0.75
N GLU A 292 -3.95 -5.34 -0.01
CA GLU A 292 -5.40 -5.47 -0.21
C GLU A 292 -6.16 -4.17 0.12
N TYR A 293 -5.68 -3.40 1.11
CA TYR A 293 -6.21 -2.06 1.34
C TYR A 293 -5.91 -1.13 0.14
N GLY A 294 -4.79 -1.33 -0.55
CA GLY A 294 -4.48 -0.68 -1.84
C GLY A 294 -5.55 -0.92 -2.91
N HIS A 295 -6.09 -2.14 -3.02
CA HIS A 295 -7.23 -2.40 -3.90
C HIS A 295 -8.52 -1.72 -3.42
N ALA A 296 -8.77 -1.65 -2.11
CA ALA A 296 -9.89 -0.88 -1.58
C ALA A 296 -9.79 0.62 -1.96
N LEU A 297 -8.58 1.20 -1.95
CA LEU A 297 -8.34 2.57 -2.42
C LEU A 297 -8.60 2.72 -3.91
N GLN A 298 -8.12 1.77 -4.73
CA GLN A 298 -8.42 1.76 -6.15
C GLN A 298 -9.94 1.68 -6.41
N GLU A 299 -10.69 0.93 -5.62
CA GLU A 299 -12.15 0.89 -5.74
C GLU A 299 -12.80 2.23 -5.37
N MET A 300 -12.47 2.78 -4.19
CA MET A 300 -13.02 4.06 -3.73
C MET A 300 -12.75 5.21 -4.70
N THR A 301 -11.61 5.15 -5.41
CA THR A 301 -11.19 6.19 -6.37
C THR A 301 -11.59 5.89 -7.82
N GLY A 302 -12.26 4.76 -8.07
CA GLY A 302 -12.70 4.33 -9.41
C GLY A 302 -11.61 3.72 -10.28
N ILE A 303 -10.34 3.71 -9.84
CA ILE A 303 -9.20 3.15 -10.57
C ILE A 303 -9.39 1.64 -10.79
N LEU A 304 -9.91 0.90 -9.81
CA LEU A 304 -10.07 -0.56 -9.94
C LEU A 304 -11.04 -0.91 -11.07
N ARG A 305 -12.19 -0.22 -11.12
CA ARG A 305 -13.18 -0.39 -12.19
C ARG A 305 -12.62 0.05 -13.55
N ALA A 306 -11.88 1.14 -13.58
CA ALA A 306 -11.24 1.63 -14.78
C ALA A 306 -10.21 0.64 -15.33
N SER A 307 -9.33 0.11 -14.49
CA SER A 307 -8.37 -0.94 -14.84
C SER A 307 -9.07 -2.19 -15.38
N ARG A 308 -10.13 -2.67 -14.71
CA ARG A 308 -10.91 -3.82 -15.20
C ARG A 308 -11.46 -3.60 -16.61
N ARG A 309 -11.97 -2.39 -16.90
CA ARG A 309 -12.46 -2.02 -18.24
C ARG A 309 -11.33 -1.95 -19.27
N LEU A 310 -10.17 -1.40 -18.89
CA LEU A 310 -8.99 -1.35 -19.76
C LEU A 310 -8.49 -2.76 -20.10
N SER A 311 -8.42 -3.67 -19.12
CA SER A 311 -8.06 -5.07 -19.36
C SER A 311 -9.07 -5.79 -20.24
N TYR A 312 -10.38 -5.60 -19.99
CA TYR A 312 -11.44 -6.25 -20.77
C TYR A 312 -11.46 -5.78 -22.23
N ASN A 313 -11.22 -4.49 -22.48
CA ASN A 313 -11.20 -3.91 -23.83
C ASN A 313 -9.82 -3.99 -24.50
N ALA A 314 -8.83 -4.65 -23.88
CA ALA A 314 -7.48 -4.69 -24.43
C ALA A 314 -7.47 -5.50 -25.73
N PRO A 315 -6.74 -5.05 -26.77
CA PRO A 315 -6.74 -5.71 -28.08
C PRO A 315 -5.98 -7.05 -28.07
N THR A 316 -5.16 -7.30 -27.04
CA THR A 316 -4.36 -8.52 -26.90
C THR A 316 -4.30 -8.94 -25.45
N GLN A 317 -4.06 -10.24 -25.21
CA GLN A 317 -3.81 -10.77 -23.86
C GLN A 317 -2.60 -10.08 -23.19
N ALA A 318 -1.55 -9.79 -23.95
CA ALA A 318 -0.38 -9.08 -23.43
C ALA A 318 -0.71 -7.68 -22.92
N ALA A 319 -1.57 -6.94 -23.65
CA ALA A 319 -2.07 -5.63 -23.22
C ALA A 319 -3.00 -5.75 -22.00
N ALA A 320 -3.86 -6.78 -21.95
CA ALA A 320 -4.72 -7.05 -20.79
C ALA A 320 -3.90 -7.33 -19.52
N LEU A 321 -2.86 -8.16 -19.66
CA LEU A 321 -1.91 -8.48 -18.59
C LEU A 321 -1.12 -7.26 -18.15
N GLU A 322 -0.71 -6.37 -19.06
CA GLU A 322 -0.06 -5.12 -18.65
C GLU A 322 -0.97 -4.25 -17.77
N MET A 323 -2.25 -4.14 -18.11
CA MET A 323 -3.22 -3.42 -17.27
C MET A 323 -3.42 -4.09 -15.90
N ALA A 324 -3.33 -5.41 -15.83
CA ALA A 324 -3.33 -6.16 -14.56
C ALA A 324 -2.08 -5.83 -13.73
N ARG A 325 -0.88 -5.88 -14.34
CA ARG A 325 0.38 -5.55 -13.65
C ARG A 325 0.39 -4.12 -13.12
N ARG A 326 -0.10 -3.15 -13.89
CA ARG A 326 -0.23 -1.75 -13.44
C ARG A 326 -1.12 -1.63 -12.21
N LYS A 327 -2.26 -2.34 -12.18
CA LYS A 327 -3.19 -2.38 -11.04
C LYS A 327 -2.54 -3.02 -9.81
N GLU A 328 -1.92 -4.19 -9.94
CA GLU A 328 -1.29 -4.91 -8.84
C GLU A 328 -0.09 -4.15 -8.24
N LEU A 329 0.82 -3.66 -9.09
CA LEU A 329 1.96 -2.86 -8.65
C LEU A 329 1.54 -1.58 -7.93
N GLN A 330 0.43 -0.97 -8.37
CA GLN A 330 -0.11 0.20 -7.70
C GLN A 330 -0.70 -0.13 -6.32
N ALA A 331 -1.40 -1.25 -6.18
CA ALA A 331 -1.93 -1.69 -4.89
C ALA A 331 -0.78 -1.90 -3.87
N SER A 332 0.29 -2.58 -4.30
CA SER A 332 1.53 -2.72 -3.51
C SER A 332 2.19 -1.38 -3.21
N CYS A 333 2.22 -0.45 -4.17
CA CYS A 333 2.76 0.89 -3.98
C CYS A 333 1.95 1.64 -2.90
N PHE A 334 0.62 1.67 -2.99
CA PHE A 334 -0.23 2.30 -1.97
C PHE A 334 -0.06 1.66 -0.59
N GLY A 335 -0.02 0.33 -0.50
CA GLY A 335 0.24 -0.35 0.76
C GLY A 335 1.57 0.08 1.39
N ASN A 336 2.62 0.18 0.58
CA ASN A 336 3.94 0.59 1.06
C ASN A 336 4.06 2.10 1.33
N LEU A 337 3.23 2.97 0.74
CA LEU A 337 3.10 4.37 1.20
C LEU A 337 2.64 4.41 2.66
N PHE A 338 1.63 3.61 3.02
CA PHE A 338 1.14 3.54 4.40
C PHE A 338 2.21 3.00 5.36
N LEU A 339 2.86 1.88 5.01
CA LEU A 339 3.92 1.29 5.83
C LEU A 339 5.11 2.25 5.94
N GLY A 340 5.50 2.92 4.86
CA GLY A 340 6.58 3.91 4.85
C GLY A 340 6.29 5.13 5.72
N ALA A 341 5.07 5.67 5.66
CA ALA A 341 4.64 6.80 6.50
C ALA A 341 4.59 6.43 8.00
N ASN A 342 4.34 5.17 8.33
CA ASN A 342 4.21 4.69 9.71
C ASN A 342 5.42 3.88 10.20
N LYS A 343 6.50 3.76 9.41
CA LYS A 343 7.62 2.85 9.71
C LYS A 343 8.22 3.02 11.11
N ASN A 344 8.30 4.25 11.59
CA ASN A 344 8.83 4.56 12.92
C ASN A 344 7.87 4.13 14.03
N SER A 345 6.59 4.50 13.93
CA SER A 345 5.58 4.15 14.95
C SER A 345 5.20 2.67 14.94
N TYR A 346 5.24 2.05 13.77
CA TYR A 346 4.94 0.64 13.56
C TYR A 346 6.12 -0.25 13.92
N GLY A 347 7.34 0.31 13.96
CA GLY A 347 8.55 -0.43 14.30
C GLY A 347 9.13 -1.26 13.16
N ILE A 348 8.96 -0.83 11.90
CA ILE A 348 9.58 -1.47 10.71
C ILE A 348 11.07 -1.11 10.67
N ARG A 349 11.84 -1.75 11.54
CA ARG A 349 13.30 -1.59 11.73
C ARG A 349 13.94 -2.95 12.03
N GLY A 350 15.27 -3.02 11.97
CA GLY A 350 16.04 -4.23 12.29
C GLY A 350 15.52 -5.45 11.52
N ALA A 351 15.31 -6.57 12.23
CA ALA A 351 14.85 -7.82 11.64
C ALA A 351 13.53 -7.68 10.86
N LEU A 352 12.56 -6.88 11.33
CA LEU A 352 11.29 -6.70 10.60
C LEU A 352 11.51 -5.96 9.28
N ARG A 353 12.41 -4.97 9.24
CA ARG A 353 12.79 -4.28 8.00
C ARG A 353 13.47 -5.23 7.01
N THR A 354 14.36 -6.10 7.49
CA THR A 354 15.01 -7.13 6.66
C THR A 354 13.99 -8.08 6.05
N GLN A 355 13.04 -8.57 6.85
CA GLN A 355 11.99 -9.46 6.36
C GLN A 355 11.02 -8.74 5.40
N TRP A 356 10.65 -7.49 5.67
CA TRP A 356 9.86 -6.69 4.72
C TRP A 356 10.61 -6.51 3.38
N LEU A 357 11.92 -6.23 3.41
CA LEU A 357 12.74 -6.11 2.19
C LEU A 357 12.75 -7.42 1.40
N TYR A 358 12.87 -8.55 2.10
CA TYR A 358 12.77 -9.86 1.48
C TYR A 358 11.40 -10.06 0.82
N VAL A 359 10.31 -9.82 1.56
CA VAL A 359 8.93 -9.96 1.07
C VAL A 359 8.74 -9.14 -0.21
N VAL A 360 9.01 -7.82 -0.19
CA VAL A 360 8.72 -6.96 -1.36
C VAL A 360 9.60 -7.24 -2.58
N ASN A 361 10.80 -7.79 -2.41
CA ASN A 361 11.70 -8.16 -3.51
C ASN A 361 11.45 -9.56 -4.07
N ASN A 362 10.57 -10.35 -3.43
CA ASN A 362 10.22 -11.71 -3.85
C ASN A 362 8.72 -11.87 -4.15
N THR A 363 7.97 -10.76 -4.18
CA THR A 363 6.58 -10.71 -4.70
C THR A 363 6.58 -10.41 -6.18
N GLY A 364 5.60 -10.90 -6.91
CA GLY A 364 5.38 -10.56 -8.31
C GLY A 364 5.11 -11.79 -9.16
N ASP A 365 5.32 -11.66 -10.46
CA ASP A 365 5.17 -12.72 -11.45
C ASP A 365 6.03 -13.94 -11.10
N ARG A 366 5.44 -15.12 -11.25
CA ARG A 366 6.08 -16.42 -11.00
C ARG A 366 6.23 -17.19 -12.30
N ALA A 367 7.26 -18.02 -12.37
CA ALA A 367 7.39 -18.98 -13.46
C ALA A 367 6.17 -19.92 -13.48
N GLY A 368 5.56 -20.10 -14.64
CA GLY A 368 4.38 -20.95 -14.82
C GLY A 368 3.03 -20.33 -14.42
N SER A 369 3.01 -19.08 -13.94
CA SER A 369 1.77 -18.34 -13.64
C SER A 369 1.54 -17.21 -14.66
N PRO A 370 0.30 -16.70 -14.81
CA PRO A 370 0.05 -15.49 -15.56
C PRO A 370 0.94 -14.33 -15.11
N ARG A 371 1.34 -13.48 -16.06
CA ARG A 371 2.18 -12.29 -15.79
C ARG A 371 1.34 -11.06 -15.51
N ASP A 372 0.65 -11.06 -14.38
CA ASP A 372 -0.37 -10.09 -13.98
C ASP A 372 -0.01 -9.27 -12.72
N HIS A 373 1.13 -9.55 -12.08
CA HIS A 373 1.60 -8.84 -10.88
C HIS A 373 2.88 -8.02 -11.09
N GLY A 374 3.55 -8.21 -12.24
CA GLY A 374 4.80 -7.58 -12.60
C GLY A 374 6.00 -8.35 -12.04
N SER A 375 7.14 -8.27 -12.70
CA SER A 375 8.36 -8.94 -12.22
C SER A 375 8.69 -8.58 -10.77
N THR A 376 9.37 -9.49 -10.06
CA THR A 376 9.84 -9.25 -8.69
C THR A 376 10.69 -7.99 -8.55
N ARG A 377 11.48 -7.71 -9.58
CA ARG A 377 12.22 -6.44 -9.72
C ARG A 377 11.31 -5.23 -9.71
N ASN A 378 10.25 -5.22 -10.53
CA ASN A 378 9.33 -4.09 -10.62
C ASN A 378 8.47 -3.95 -9.37
N HIS A 379 8.02 -5.07 -8.78
CA HIS A 379 7.33 -5.06 -7.50
C HIS A 379 8.18 -4.44 -6.39
N GLY A 380 9.44 -4.89 -6.26
CA GLY A 380 10.39 -4.33 -5.30
C GLY A 380 10.73 -2.86 -5.58
N PHE A 381 10.76 -2.44 -6.84
CA PHE A 381 10.96 -1.04 -7.22
C PHE A 381 9.83 -0.13 -6.71
N TRP A 382 8.57 -0.44 -7.03
CA TRP A 382 7.42 0.39 -6.61
C TRP A 382 7.23 0.37 -5.09
N SER A 383 7.39 -0.80 -4.46
CA SER A 383 7.25 -0.96 -3.01
C SER A 383 8.29 -0.15 -2.24
N ARG A 384 9.58 -0.23 -2.61
CA ARG A 384 10.65 0.53 -1.93
C ARG A 384 10.53 2.03 -2.17
N ARG A 385 10.25 2.44 -3.42
CA ARG A 385 10.04 3.85 -3.76
C ARG A 385 8.96 4.49 -2.90
N ALA A 386 7.83 3.83 -2.73
CA ALA A 386 6.72 4.29 -1.89
C ALA A 386 7.05 4.30 -0.40
N PHE A 387 7.74 3.26 0.08
CA PHE A 387 8.14 3.17 1.48
C PHE A 387 9.11 4.28 1.89
N ASP A 388 10.07 4.60 1.01
CA ASP A 388 11.10 5.58 1.28
C ASP A 388 10.59 7.01 1.07
N ARG A 389 9.71 7.21 0.08
CA ARG A 389 9.08 8.49 -0.25
C ARG A 389 7.55 8.34 -0.24
N PRO A 390 6.88 8.51 0.91
CA PRO A 390 5.46 8.26 1.05
C PRO A 390 4.61 9.38 0.41
N ASN A 391 4.73 9.61 -0.89
CA ASN A 391 3.96 10.60 -1.65
C ASN A 391 3.11 9.92 -2.73
N LEU A 392 1.82 10.24 -2.79
CA LEU A 392 0.85 9.60 -3.69
C LEU A 392 1.22 9.71 -5.18
N ALA A 393 1.94 10.75 -5.58
CA ALA A 393 2.42 10.91 -6.96
C ALA A 393 3.36 9.79 -7.40
N VAL A 394 4.06 9.12 -6.47
CA VAL A 394 5.00 8.04 -6.81
C VAL A 394 4.33 6.73 -7.15
N CYS A 395 3.00 6.61 -7.05
CA CYS A 395 2.25 5.37 -7.30
C CYS A 395 1.40 5.40 -8.57
N ASN A 396 1.64 6.36 -9.48
CA ASN A 396 0.98 6.39 -10.79
C ASN A 396 1.64 5.38 -11.75
N THR A 397 1.31 4.11 -11.59
CA THR A 397 1.79 3.03 -12.46
C THR A 397 1.18 3.09 -13.85
N PHE A 398 0.06 3.77 -14.07
CA PHE A 398 -0.62 3.85 -15.36
C PHE A 398 0.10 4.74 -16.36
N THR A 399 0.87 5.72 -15.90
CA THR A 399 1.70 6.57 -16.77
C THR A 399 3.15 6.11 -16.87
N ALA A 400 3.51 5.01 -16.20
CA ALA A 400 4.86 4.47 -16.24
C ALA A 400 5.16 3.77 -17.58
N PRO A 401 6.42 3.76 -18.05
CA PRO A 401 6.83 2.94 -19.20
C PRO A 401 6.54 1.45 -18.95
N SER A 402 6.22 0.69 -20.01
CA SER A 402 5.92 -0.75 -19.89
C SER A 402 7.04 -1.54 -19.22
N SER A 403 8.31 -1.15 -19.39
CA SER A 403 9.47 -1.77 -18.74
C SER A 403 9.49 -1.64 -17.21
N GLN A 404 8.77 -0.66 -16.65
CA GLN A 404 8.63 -0.48 -15.20
C GLN A 404 7.41 -1.21 -14.61
N VAL A 405 6.59 -1.83 -15.47
CA VAL A 405 5.40 -2.58 -15.06
C VAL A 405 5.34 -3.97 -15.65
N SER A 406 6.41 -4.42 -16.32
CA SER A 406 6.53 -5.74 -16.94
C SER A 406 6.93 -6.83 -15.95
#